data_AF-A0ABD5Q066-F1
#
_entry.id   AF-A0ABD5Q066-F1
#
_cell.length_a   1.000
_cell.length_b   1.000
_cell.length_c   1.000
_cell.angle_alpha   90.00
_cell.angle_beta   90.00
_cell.angle_gamma   90.00
#
_symmetry.space_group_name_H-M   'P 1'
#
loop_
_entity.id
_entity.type
_entity.pdbx_description
1 polymer ?
#
loop_
_entity_poly.entity_id
_entity_poly.type
_entity_poly.pdbx_seq_one_letter_code
_entity_poly.pdbx_strand_id
1 'polypeptide(L)' 'MEFNLPVTAAILLGIVAAGTAALVGMGFMATSTVLMMVTPSMLVFGLIALLLGVKHGEYRATR' A
#
# COMPACT_ATOMS: atom_id res chain seq x y z
N MET A 1 8.78 6.20 -15.79
CA MET A 1 8.80 4.83 -15.25
C MET A 1 7.75 4.03 -15.98
N GLU A 2 8.07 2.83 -16.43
CA GLU A 2 7.07 1.93 -17.01
C GLU A 2 6.31 1.25 -15.86
N PHE A 3 5.00 1.49 -15.78
CA PHE A 3 4.15 0.90 -14.75
C PHE A 3 3.76 -0.51 -15.17
N ASN A 4 4.54 -1.47 -14.71
CA ASN A 4 4.25 -2.90 -14.83
C ASN A 4 3.96 -3.50 -13.44
N LEU A 5 3.46 -4.74 -13.39
CA LEU A 5 3.06 -5.38 -12.13
C LEU A 5 4.18 -5.40 -11.08
N PRO A 6 5.44 -5.78 -11.40
CA PRO A 6 6.54 -5.71 -10.45
C PRO A 6 6.79 -4.31 -9.89
N VAL A 7 6.83 -3.28 -10.76
CA VAL A 7 7.04 -1.89 -10.34
C VAL A 7 5.91 -1.40 -9.45
N THR A 8 4.65 -1.66 -9.83
CA THR A 8 3.49 -1.26 -9.02
C THR A 8 3.48 -1.95 -7.65
N ALA A 9 3.79 -3.26 -7.60
CA ALA A 9 3.89 -4.00 -6.34
C ALA A 9 5.02 -3.46 -5.44
N ALA A 10 6.19 -3.18 -6.03
CA ALA A 10 7.31 -2.61 -5.30
C ALA A 10 6.97 -1.22 -4.72
N ILE A 11 6.25 -0.38 -5.47
CA ILE A 11 5.79 0.93 -5.00
C ILE A 11 4.81 0.75 -3.83
N LEU A 12 3.82 -0.15 -3.93
CA LEU A 12 2.89 -0.41 -2.83
C LEU A 12 3.64 -0.83 -1.55
N LEU A 13 4.55 -1.79 -1.66
CA LEU A 13 5.34 -2.26 -0.53
C LEU A 13 6.26 -1.16 0.03
N GLY A 14 6.86 -0.35 -0.83
CA GLY A 14 7.67 0.81 -0.42
C GLY A 14 6.87 1.83 0.39
N ILE A 15 5.64 2.14 -0.04
CA ILE A 15 4.73 3.05 0.69
C ILE A 15 4.37 2.46 2.06
N VAL A 16 4.02 1.17 2.11
CA VAL A 16 3.66 0.51 3.38
C VAL A 16 4.85 0.47 4.34
N ALA A 17 6.05 0.15 3.85
CA ALA A 17 7.27 0.14 4.65
C ALA A 17 7.61 1.53 5.18
N ALA A 18 7.54 2.56 4.33
CA ALA A 18 7.79 3.95 4.74
C ALA A 18 6.79 4.43 5.79
N GLY A 19 5.50 4.17 5.59
CA GLY A 19 4.46 4.51 6.57
C GLY A 19 4.64 3.79 7.90
N THR A 20 5.00 2.50 7.85
CA THR A 20 5.28 1.71 9.06
C THR A 20 6.48 2.27 9.82
N ALA A 21 7.60 2.53 9.14
CA ALA A 21 8.80 3.09 9.75
C ALA A 21 8.55 4.47 10.37
N ALA A 22 7.79 5.33 9.69
CA ALA A 22 7.41 6.63 10.21
C ALA A 22 6.54 6.53 11.48
N LEU A 23 5.53 5.65 11.49
CA LEU A 23 4.66 5.46 12.66
C LEU A 23 5.44 4.94 13.87
N VAL A 24 6.34 3.97 13.65
CA VAL A 24 7.22 3.46 14.73
C VAL A 24 8.16 4.56 15.22
N GLY A 25 8.78 5.32 14.32
CA GLY A 25 9.73 6.38 14.66
C GLY A 25 9.11 7.58 15.40
N MET A 26 7.85 7.91 15.12
CA MET A 26 7.15 9.02 15.77
C MET A 26 6.53 8.67 17.13
N GLY A 27 6.37 7.38 17.46
CA GLY A 27 5.91 6.95 18.77
C GLY A 27 4.46 7.32 19.13
N PHE A 28 3.61 7.63 18.15
CA PHE A 28 2.20 7.98 18.38
C PHE A 28 1.35 6.83 18.92
N MET A 29 1.84 5.59 18.79
CA MET A 29 1.14 4.37 19.20
C MET A 29 2.16 3.27 19.51
N ALA A 30 1.76 2.28 20.30
CA ALA A 30 2.62 1.15 20.63
C ALA A 30 3.09 0.41 19.38
N THR A 31 4.35 -0.02 19.34
CA THR A 31 4.93 -0.74 18.20
C THR A 31 4.14 -2.01 17.86
N SER A 32 3.60 -2.71 18.87
CA SER A 32 2.73 -3.87 18.65
C SER A 32 1.46 -3.51 17.89
N THR A 33 0.82 -2.39 18.21
CA THR A 33 -0.36 -1.88 17.48
C THR A 33 0.00 -1.57 16.02
N VAL A 34 1.14 -0.93 15.78
CA VAL A 34 1.60 -0.64 14.41
C VAL A 34 1.80 -1.94 13.63
N LEU A 35 2.63 -2.85 14.14
CA LEU A 35 3.05 -4.04 13.39
C LEU A 35 1.97 -5.12 13.26
N MET A 36 1.08 -5.26 14.24
CA MET A 36 0.08 -6.33 14.27
C MET A 36 -1.32 -5.91 13.82
N MET A 37 -1.60 -4.61 13.73
CA MET A 37 -2.92 -4.11 13.35
C MET A 37 -2.85 -3.15 12.18
N VAL A 38 -2.04 -2.10 12.29
CA VAL A 38 -2.01 -1.01 11.30
C VAL A 38 -1.33 -1.44 10.01
N THR A 39 -0.11 -1.97 10.07
CA THR A 39 0.63 -2.41 8.89
C THR A 39 -0.12 -3.48 8.10
N PRO A 40 -0.69 -4.54 8.74
CA PRO A 40 -1.51 -5.51 8.01
C PRO A 40 -2.75 -4.88 7.36
N SER A 41 -3.46 -4.00 8.06
CA SER A 41 -4.65 -3.33 7.52
C SER A 41 -4.33 -2.42 6.35
N MET A 42 -3.24 -1.64 6.44
CA MET A 42 -2.73 -0.82 5.34
C MET A 42 -2.41 -1.65 4.10
N LEU A 43 -1.79 -2.81 4.31
CA LEU A 43 -1.38 -3.70 3.21
C LEU A 43 -2.59 -4.31 2.51
N VAL A 44 -3.57 -4.81 3.28
CA VAL A 44 -4.84 -5.34 2.74
C VAL A 44 -5.62 -4.26 2.01
N PHE A 45 -5.82 -3.09 2.62
CA PHE A 45 -6.54 -1.99 1.99
C PHE A 45 -5.83 -1.49 0.72
N GLY A 46 -4.50 -1.34 0.78
CA GLY A 46 -3.69 -0.94 -0.36
C GLY A 46 -3.77 -1.94 -1.52
N LEU A 47 -3.79 -3.24 -1.24
CA LEU A 47 -4.02 -4.27 -2.28
C LEU A 47 -5.40 -4.14 -2.92
N ILE A 48 -6.45 -3.96 -2.12
CA ILE A 48 -7.82 -3.76 -2.63
C ILE A 48 -7.89 -2.53 -3.53
N ALA A 49 -7.35 -1.40 -3.05
CA ALA A 49 -7.35 -0.14 -3.80
C ALA A 49 -6.54 -0.26 -5.10
N LEU A 50 -5.39 -0.94 -5.08
CA LEU A 50 -4.57 -1.20 -6.27
C LEU A 50 -5.35 -2.01 -7.30
N LEU A 51 -5.95 -3.13 -6.90
CA LEU A 51 -6.70 -4.00 -7.81
C LEU A 51 -7.88 -3.26 -8.45
N LEU A 52 -8.66 -2.54 -7.63
CA LEU A 52 -9.78 -1.75 -8.11
C LEU A 52 -9.32 -0.62 -9.05
N GLY A 53 -8.24 0.08 -8.70
CA GLY A 53 -7.67 1.15 -9.52
C GLY A 53 -7.20 0.66 -10.89
N VAL A 54 -6.52 -0.49 -10.95
CA VAL A 54 -6.12 -1.12 -12.21
C VAL A 54 -7.33 -1.46 -13.07
N LYS A 55 -8.36 -2.11 -12.49
CA LYS A 55 -9.59 -2.45 -13.23
C LYS A 55 -10.38 -1.25 -13.70
N HIS A 56 -10.44 -0.20 -12.89
CA HIS A 56 -11.05 1.05 -13.30
C HIS A 56 -10.26 1.72 -14.45
N GLY A 57 -8.93 1.67 -14.40
CA GLY A 57 -8.06 2.14 -15.48
C GLY A 57 -8.28 1.40 -16.80
N GLU A 58 -8.30 0.05 -16.75
CA GLU A 58 -8.61 -0.80 -17.90
C GLU A 58 -9.98 -0.45 -18.52
N TYR A 59 -11.01 -0.29 -17.69
CA TYR A 59 -12.35 0.09 -18.13
C TYR A 59 -12.37 1.46 -18.83
N ARG A 60 -11.64 2.45 -18.30
CA ARG A 60 -11.56 3.80 -18.91
C ARG A 60 -10.68 3.87 -20.14
N ALA A 61 -9.72 2.96 -20.31
CA ALA A 61 -8.87 2.92 -21.49
C ALA A 61 -9.55 2.24 -22.69
N THR A 62 -10.57 1.42 -22.43
CA THR A 62 -11.28 0.63 -23.43
C THR A 62 -12.62 1.23 -23.89
N ARG A 63 -13.08 2.31 -23.26
CA ARG A 63 -14.33 3.01 -23.56
C ARG A 63 -14.10 4.51 -23.69
#